data_AF-A0A3M1IE81-F1
#
_entry.id   AF-A0A3M1IE81-F1
#
_cell.length_a   1.000
_cell.length_b   1.000
_cell.length_c   1.000
_cell.angle_alpha   90.00
_cell.angle_beta   90.00
_cell.angle_gamma   90.00
#
_symmetry.space_group_name_H-M   'P 1'
#
loop_
_entity.id
_entity.type
_entity.pdbx_description
1 polymer ?
#
loop_
_entity_poly.entity_id
_entity_poly.type
_entity_poly.pdbx_seq_one_letter_code
_entity_poly.pdbx_strand_id
1 'polypeptide(L)'
;MKDNLKEFVTLREALLKEKEELAQRLAEIEAVLSGESVALPAPARKKAARKKVARKKVAAASTPIIATPARRKKGKRIRNKVSLREMIMRVTRNNPMTKQEILEAVQREGYRFNTSNPLPSLNAVLYAKKMFKNENGRFSPAK
;
A
#
# COMPACT_ATOMS: atom_id res chain seq x y z
N MET A 1 -38.94 9.10 -25.66
CA MET A 1 -37.65 9.71 -25.28
C MET A 1 -37.15 8.96 -24.05
N LYS A 2 -35.88 8.53 -24.00
CA LYS A 2 -35.34 7.90 -22.79
C LYS A 2 -35.20 8.98 -21.72
N ASP A 3 -35.76 8.75 -20.54
CA ASP A 3 -35.73 9.70 -19.43
C ASP A 3 -34.35 9.66 -18.77
N ASN A 4 -33.37 10.34 -19.36
CA ASN A 4 -31.99 10.41 -18.85
C ASN A 4 -31.95 10.80 -17.36
N LEU A 5 -32.90 11.62 -16.90
CA LEU A 5 -33.02 12.02 -15.50
C LEU A 5 -33.25 10.82 -14.56
N LYS A 6 -34.06 9.84 -14.99
CA LYS A 6 -34.31 8.62 -14.21
C LYS A 6 -33.06 7.74 -14.15
N GLU A 7 -32.30 7.64 -15.25
CA GLU A 7 -31.03 6.91 -15.29
C GLU A 7 -29.99 7.53 -14.34
N PHE A 8 -29.93 8.87 -14.23
CA PHE A 8 -29.05 9.52 -13.26
C PHE A 8 -29.45 9.26 -11.81
N VAL A 9 -30.75 9.25 -11.51
CA VAL A 9 -31.25 8.97 -10.16
C VAL A 9 -30.95 7.52 -9.77
N THR A 10 -31.20 6.55 -10.66
CA THR A 10 -30.91 5.13 -10.39
C THR A 10 -29.42 4.88 -10.21
N LEU A 11 -28.57 5.50 -11.04
CA LEU A 11 -27.11 5.39 -10.90
C LEU A 11 -26.63 6.01 -9.59
N ARG A 12 -27.18 7.16 -9.18
CA ARG A 12 -26.86 7.79 -7.91
C ARG A 12 -27.23 6.89 -6.72
N GLU A 13 -28.41 6.28 -6.76
CA GLU A 13 -28.85 5.34 -5.71
C GLU A 13 -27.97 4.09 -5.65
N ALA A 14 -27.58 3.53 -6.80
CA ALA A 14 -26.64 2.41 -6.85
C ALA A 14 -25.28 2.77 -6.25
N LEU A 15 -24.71 3.91 -6.62
CA LEU A 15 -23.43 4.37 -6.07
C LEU A 15 -23.49 4.66 -4.57
N LEU A 16 -24.62 5.14 -4.05
CA LEU A 16 -24.80 5.35 -2.61
C LEU A 16 -24.81 4.02 -1.85
N LYS A 17 -25.52 3.01 -2.37
CA LYS A 17 -25.53 1.66 -1.79
C LYS A 17 -24.14 1.03 -1.80
N GLU A 18 -23.43 1.06 -2.94
CA GLU A 18 -22.07 0.52 -3.03
C GLU A 18 -21.11 1.23 -2.07
N LYS A 19 -21.24 2.56 -1.92
CA LYS A 19 -20.43 3.32 -0.95
C LYS A 19 -20.70 2.88 0.49
N GLU A 20 -21.96 2.64 0.85
CA GLU A 20 -22.33 2.16 2.18
C GLU A 20 -21.80 0.76 2.45
N GLU A 21 -21.93 -0.17 1.50
CA GLU A 21 -21.38 -1.53 1.60
C GLU A 21 -19.85 -1.51 1.73
N LEU A 22 -19.15 -0.68 0.94
CA LEU A 22 -17.71 -0.52 1.04
C LEU A 22 -17.29 0.07 2.39
N ALA A 23 -18.05 1.04 2.92
CA ALA A 23 -17.79 1.59 4.24
C ALA A 23 -17.96 0.55 5.35
N GLN A 24 -19.00 -0.29 5.27
CA GLN A 24 -19.21 -1.41 6.22
C GLN A 24 -18.06 -2.41 6.15
N ARG A 25 -17.64 -2.79 4.94
CA ARG A 25 -16.53 -3.73 4.75
C ARG A 25 -15.21 -3.17 5.25
N LEU A 26 -14.96 -1.87 5.07
CA LEU A 26 -13.79 -1.21 5.66
C LEU A 26 -13.85 -1.22 7.18
N ALA A 27 -15.01 -0.94 7.78
CA ALA A 27 -15.18 -0.98 9.23
C ALA A 27 -14.97 -2.40 9.79
N GLU A 28 -15.46 -3.45 9.11
CA GLU A 28 -15.21 -4.84 9.48
C GLU A 28 -13.72 -5.18 9.41
N ILE A 29 -13.04 -4.77 8.34
CA ILE A 29 -11.59 -4.95 8.18
C ILE A 29 -10.82 -4.20 9.29
N GLU A 30 -11.20 -2.97 9.60
CA GLU A 30 -10.59 -2.18 10.67
C GLU A 30 -10.82 -2.82 12.06
N ALA A 31 -11.99 -3.41 12.30
CA ALA A 31 -12.28 -4.14 13.53
C ALA A 31 -11.42 -5.40 13.67
N VAL A 32 -11.31 -6.20 12.60
CA VAL A 32 -10.45 -7.39 12.55
C VAL A 32 -8.98 -7.00 12.71
N LEU A 33 -8.52 -5.92 12.07
CA LEU A 33 -7.14 -5.44 12.15
C LEU A 33 -6.80 -4.79 13.49
N SER A 34 -7.75 -4.10 14.12
CA SER A 34 -7.57 -3.53 15.46
C SER A 34 -7.63 -4.61 16.55
N GLY A 35 -8.03 -5.84 16.22
CA GLY A 35 -8.17 -6.95 17.17
C GLY A 35 -9.22 -6.68 18.24
N GLU A 36 -10.13 -5.73 17.98
CA GLU A 36 -11.02 -5.17 18.98
C GLU A 36 -12.46 -5.55 18.60
N SER A 37 -12.91 -6.63 19.22
CA SER A 37 -14.32 -7.00 19.28
C SER A 37 -15.12 -5.86 19.91
N VAL A 38 -15.89 -5.17 19.07
CA VAL A 38 -17.10 -4.37 19.38
C VAL A 38 -16.95 -3.33 20.50
N ALA A 39 -16.86 -2.06 20.11
CA ALA A 39 -17.49 -0.98 20.87
C ALA A 39 -17.97 0.14 19.93
N LEU A 40 -19.28 0.12 19.64
CA LEU A 40 -20.06 1.25 19.16
C LEU A 40 -20.16 2.34 20.27
N PRO A 41 -20.67 3.57 19.99
CA PRO A 41 -19.93 4.82 20.13
C PRO A 41 -20.39 5.71 21.30
N ALA A 42 -19.54 6.65 21.76
CA ALA A 42 -19.96 7.87 22.45
C ALA A 42 -18.85 8.96 22.50
N PRO A 43 -19.20 10.25 22.55
CA PRO A 43 -18.33 11.37 22.16
C PRO A 43 -17.54 12.03 23.31
N ALA A 44 -16.52 12.79 22.88
CA ALA A 44 -15.90 13.94 23.55
C ALA A 44 -15.54 13.81 25.05
N ARG A 45 -14.23 13.82 25.35
CA ARG A 45 -13.73 14.48 26.57
C ARG A 45 -12.27 14.94 26.46
N LYS A 46 -12.13 16.26 26.41
CA LYS A 46 -10.90 17.01 26.70
C LYS A 46 -10.43 16.69 28.13
N LYS A 47 -9.15 16.35 28.30
CA LYS A 47 -8.31 16.59 29.51
C LYS A 47 -6.84 16.42 29.07
N ALA A 48 -5.83 17.09 29.59
CA ALA A 48 -5.65 18.30 30.38
C ALA A 48 -4.14 18.58 30.34
N ALA A 49 -3.76 19.84 30.48
CA ALA A 49 -2.39 20.32 30.48
C ALA A 49 -1.49 19.67 31.56
N ARG A 50 -0.18 19.59 31.31
CA ARG A 50 0.83 19.83 32.36
C ARG A 50 2.14 20.37 31.78
N LYS A 51 2.43 21.59 32.23
CA LYS A 51 3.62 22.44 32.12
C LYS A 51 4.80 21.81 32.89
N LYS A 52 6.05 21.96 32.44
CA LYS A 52 7.20 22.51 33.23
C LYS A 52 8.54 22.54 32.45
N VAL A 53 8.93 23.76 32.08
CA VAL A 53 10.24 24.45 32.24
C VAL A 53 11.59 23.69 32.29
N ALA A 54 12.43 24.09 31.33
CA ALA A 54 13.73 24.78 31.47
C ALA A 54 15.03 24.01 31.77
N ARG A 55 16.03 24.31 30.92
CA ARG A 55 17.48 24.57 31.13
C ARG A 55 18.26 23.96 29.94
N LYS A 56 19.35 24.51 29.38
CA LYS A 56 20.17 25.71 29.58
C LYS A 56 21.12 25.78 28.36
N LYS A 57 21.45 27.01 27.93
CA LYS A 57 22.41 27.38 26.86
C LYS A 57 23.80 26.71 27.00
N VAL A 58 24.39 26.37 25.86
CA VAL A 58 25.82 26.50 25.46
C VAL A 58 25.87 26.13 23.96
N ALA A 59 26.62 26.71 23.04
CA ALA A 59 27.44 27.91 22.90
C ALA A 59 27.63 28.11 21.38
N ALA A 60 27.91 29.33 20.95
CA ALA A 60 28.05 29.71 19.53
C ALA A 60 29.47 29.45 18.98
N ALA A 61 29.54 29.45 17.63
CA ALA A 61 30.71 29.58 16.74
C ALA A 61 31.59 28.32 16.56
N SER A 62 32.05 27.91 15.37
CA SER A 62 32.10 28.51 14.02
C SER A 62 32.74 27.50 13.05
N THR A 63 32.17 27.27 11.86
CA THR A 63 32.87 26.98 10.58
C THR A 63 31.85 26.70 9.46
N PRO A 64 31.95 27.36 8.27
CA PRO A 64 31.07 27.07 7.14
C PRO A 64 31.68 25.91 6.34
N ILE A 65 31.19 24.69 6.57
CA ILE A 65 31.62 23.53 5.79
C ILE A 65 30.67 23.39 4.60
N ILE A 66 31.24 23.59 3.42
CA ILE A 66 30.69 23.39 2.09
C ILE A 66 29.77 22.15 2.07
N ALA A 67 28.50 22.37 1.71
CA ALA A 67 27.49 21.34 1.59
C ALA A 67 27.78 20.40 0.42
N THR A 68 28.62 19.38 0.63
CA THR A 68 28.60 18.19 -0.23
C THR A 68 27.28 17.47 0.01
N PRO A 69 26.53 17.05 -1.02
CA PRO A 69 25.25 16.38 -0.84
C PRO A 69 25.50 15.08 -0.07
N ALA A 70 25.06 15.08 1.19
CA ALA A 70 25.17 13.94 2.08
C ALA A 70 24.58 12.71 1.38
N ARG A 71 25.46 11.78 1.01
CA ARG A 71 25.09 10.51 0.38
C ARG A 71 24.19 9.79 1.37
N ARG A 72 22.87 9.89 1.16
CA ARG A 72 21.85 9.28 2.02
C ARG A 72 22.24 7.83 2.23
N LYS A 73 22.55 7.46 3.48
CA LYS A 73 22.85 6.08 3.87
C LYS A 73 21.65 5.23 3.45
N LYS A 74 21.78 4.53 2.31
CA LYS A 74 20.72 3.64 1.83
C LYS A 74 20.50 2.61 2.93
N GLY A 75 19.26 2.54 3.45
CA GLY A 75 18.89 1.61 4.50
C GLY A 75 19.28 0.17 4.14
N LYS A 76 19.46 -0.67 5.16
CA LYS A 76 19.81 -2.08 4.98
C LYS A 76 18.76 -2.75 4.08
N ARG A 77 19.18 -3.21 2.90
CA ARG A 77 18.33 -3.96 1.97
C ARG A 77 18.22 -5.39 2.45
N ILE A 78 17.01 -5.92 2.51
CA ILE A 78 16.78 -7.36 2.71
C ILE A 78 17.44 -8.10 1.55
N ARG A 79 18.26 -9.10 1.88
CA ARG A 79 18.92 -9.95 0.89
C ARG A 79 17.99 -11.12 0.57
N ASN A 80 17.27 -11.02 -0.54
CA ASN A 80 16.49 -12.14 -1.06
C ASN A 80 17.41 -13.04 -1.90
N LYS A 81 17.24 -14.37 -1.77
CA LYS A 81 18.07 -15.36 -2.47
C LYS A 81 17.83 -15.38 -3.98
N VAL A 82 16.63 -15.01 -4.41
CA VAL A 82 16.16 -14.97 -5.80
C VAL A 82 15.55 -13.61 -6.11
N SER A 83 15.67 -13.18 -7.37
CA SER A 83 15.15 -11.89 -7.81
C SER A 83 13.62 -11.92 -7.89
N LEU A 84 12.96 -10.78 -7.61
CA LEU A 84 11.49 -10.65 -7.72
C LEU A 84 11.01 -11.05 -9.11
N ARG A 85 11.78 -10.71 -10.15
CA ARG A 85 11.49 -11.05 -11.54
C ARG A 85 11.47 -12.56 -11.78
N GLU A 86 12.48 -13.28 -11.31
CA GLU A 86 12.54 -14.73 -11.46
C GLU A 86 11.38 -15.43 -10.75
N MET A 87 11.01 -14.94 -9.57
CA MET A 87 9.86 -15.45 -8.82
C MET A 87 8.56 -15.27 -9.60
N ILE A 88 8.30 -14.07 -10.12
CA ILE A 88 7.12 -13.81 -10.95
C ILE A 88 7.13 -14.71 -12.20
N MET A 89 8.29 -14.92 -12.83
CA MET A 89 8.40 -15.85 -13.97
C MET A 89 8.09 -17.29 -13.59
N ARG A 90 8.48 -17.76 -12.40
CA ARG A 90 8.17 -19.13 -11.94
C ARG A 90 6.67 -19.28 -11.69
N VAL A 91 6.06 -18.32 -11.02
CA VAL A 91 4.63 -18.31 -10.70
C VAL A 91 3.77 -18.22 -11.97
N THR A 92 4.14 -17.35 -12.91
CA THR A 92 3.33 -17.09 -14.12
C THR A 92 3.61 -18.04 -15.29
N ARG A 93 4.58 -18.95 -15.17
CA ARG A 93 4.88 -19.97 -16.20
C ARG A 93 3.71 -20.92 -16.46
N ASN A 94 2.98 -21.27 -15.41
CA ASN A 94 1.95 -22.29 -15.47
C ASN A 94 0.57 -21.68 -15.74
N ASN A 95 0.29 -20.50 -15.18
CA ASN A 95 -1.01 -19.82 -15.34
C ASN A 95 -0.86 -18.30 -15.36
N PRO A 96 -1.63 -17.59 -16.21
CA PRO A 96 -1.74 -16.14 -16.14
C PRO A 96 -2.54 -15.74 -14.89
N MET A 97 -1.89 -15.06 -13.95
CA MET A 97 -2.46 -14.69 -12.65
C MET A 97 -2.73 -13.19 -12.56
N THR A 98 -3.66 -12.80 -11.68
CA THR A 98 -3.90 -11.38 -11.37
C THR A 98 -2.77 -10.82 -10.50
N LYS A 99 -2.66 -9.48 -10.41
CA LYS A 99 -1.61 -8.81 -9.60
C LYS A 99 -1.60 -9.27 -8.14
N GLN A 100 -2.79 -9.48 -7.58
CA GLN A 100 -2.97 -9.88 -6.19
C GLN A 100 -2.56 -11.34 -5.98
N GLU A 101 -2.99 -12.23 -6.88
CA GLU A 101 -2.58 -13.64 -6.86
C GLU A 101 -1.06 -13.79 -6.99
N ILE A 102 -0.42 -13.02 -7.88
CA ILE A 102 1.04 -13.06 -8.03
C ILE A 102 1.72 -12.60 -6.75
N LEU A 103 1.21 -11.55 -6.10
CA LEU A 103 1.75 -11.05 -4.85
C LEU A 103 1.69 -12.13 -3.76
N GLU A 104 0.55 -12.80 -3.61
CA GLU A 104 0.39 -13.89 -2.64
C GLU A 104 1.29 -15.08 -2.96
N ALA A 105 1.34 -15.50 -4.21
CA ALA A 105 2.18 -16.61 -4.65
C ALA A 105 3.68 -16.33 -4.41
N VAL A 106 4.12 -15.11 -4.73
CA VAL A 106 5.51 -14.66 -4.50
C VAL A 106 5.84 -14.61 -3.00
N GLN A 107 4.90 -14.21 -2.14
CA GLN A 107 5.08 -14.27 -0.70
C GLN A 107 5.13 -15.70 -0.17
N ARG A 108 4.26 -16.59 -0.66
CA ARG A 108 4.23 -18.02 -0.29
C ARG A 108 5.51 -18.76 -0.68
N GLU A 109 6.06 -18.46 -1.85
CA GLU A 109 7.36 -18.99 -2.28
C GLU A 109 8.56 -18.37 -1.51
N GLY A 110 8.31 -17.44 -0.58
CA GLY A 110 9.30 -16.97 0.39
C GLY A 110 10.00 -15.65 0.03
N TYR A 111 9.50 -14.91 -0.97
CA TYR A 111 10.02 -13.58 -1.23
C TYR A 111 9.50 -12.58 -0.20
N ARG A 112 10.42 -11.94 0.53
CA ARG A 112 10.08 -10.93 1.53
C ARG A 112 10.20 -9.53 0.93
N PHE A 113 9.09 -8.81 0.94
CA PHE A 113 9.09 -7.38 0.62
C PHE A 113 9.54 -6.57 1.83
N ASN A 114 10.33 -5.51 1.59
CA ASN A 114 10.80 -4.61 2.65
C ASN A 114 9.75 -3.56 3.05
N THR A 115 8.76 -3.35 2.19
CA THR A 115 7.77 -2.29 2.34
C THR A 115 6.43 -2.89 2.73
N SER A 116 5.67 -2.19 3.58
CA SER A 116 4.30 -2.56 3.95
C SER A 116 3.35 -2.62 2.74
N ASN A 117 3.63 -1.83 1.71
CA ASN A 117 2.93 -1.90 0.43
C ASN A 117 3.85 -2.47 -0.67
N PRO A 118 3.73 -3.77 -1.00
CA PRO A 118 4.55 -4.43 -2.01
C PRO A 118 4.06 -4.22 -3.45
N LEU A 119 2.85 -3.67 -3.67
CA LEU A 119 2.27 -3.49 -5.01
C LEU A 119 3.11 -2.60 -5.95
N PRO A 120 3.66 -1.46 -5.51
CA PRO A 120 4.50 -0.63 -6.39
C PRO A 120 5.76 -1.37 -6.87
N SER A 121 6.35 -2.20 -6.00
CA SER A 121 7.53 -3.00 -6.35
C SER A 121 7.18 -4.09 -7.37
N LEU A 122 6.01 -4.72 -7.21
CA LEU A 122 5.48 -5.70 -8.16
C LEU A 122 5.19 -5.04 -9.52
N ASN A 123 4.47 -3.91 -9.51
CA ASN A 123 4.11 -3.17 -10.72
C ASN A 123 5.35 -2.73 -11.50
N ALA A 124 6.39 -2.27 -10.79
CA ALA A 124 7.65 -1.90 -11.43
C ALA A 124 8.30 -3.06 -12.20
N VAL A 125 8.04 -4.32 -11.83
CA VAL A 125 8.55 -5.50 -12.56
C VAL A 125 7.57 -5.95 -13.64
N LEU A 126 6.27 -6.00 -13.33
CA LEU A 126 5.23 -6.46 -14.26
C LEU A 126 5.10 -5.58 -15.51
N TYR A 127 5.22 -4.25 -15.33
CA TYR A 127 5.18 -3.31 -16.43
C TYR A 127 6.56 -2.99 -16.99
N ALA A 128 7.63 -3.48 -16.37
CA ALA A 128 8.97 -3.28 -16.91
C ALA A 128 9.24 -4.17 -18.12
N LYS A 129 9.94 -3.57 -19.08
CA LYS A 129 10.77 -4.27 -20.06
C LYS A 129 10.04 -5.32 -20.92
N LYS A 130 8.73 -5.12 -21.21
CA LYS A 130 7.87 -5.95 -22.08
C LYS A 130 7.98 -7.47 -21.82
N MET A 131 8.37 -7.86 -20.60
CA MET A 131 8.64 -9.24 -20.21
C MET A 131 7.41 -9.97 -19.70
N PHE A 132 6.37 -9.23 -19.36
CA PHE A 132 5.09 -9.77 -19.00
C PHE A 132 4.04 -9.12 -19.90
N LYS A 133 3.18 -9.94 -20.48
CA LYS A 133 2.00 -9.47 -21.21
C LYS A 133 0.84 -9.39 -20.23
N ASN A 134 0.07 -8.31 -20.35
CA ASN A 134 -1.16 -8.16 -19.61
C ASN A 134 -2.32 -8.48 -20.54
N GLU A 135 -2.96 -9.62 -20.33
CA GLU A 135 -4.17 -10.03 -21.04
C GLU A 135 -5.33 -9.95 -20.07
N ASN A 136 -6.25 -9.01 -20.32
CA ASN A 136 -7.46 -8.81 -19.51
C ASN A 136 -7.21 -8.64 -17.99
N GLY A 137 -6.10 -8.01 -17.61
CA GLY A 137 -5.75 -7.79 -16.20
C GLY A 137 -4.96 -8.94 -15.55
N ARG A 138 -4.66 -10.00 -16.32
CA ARG A 138 -3.81 -11.14 -15.91
C ARG A 138 -2.45 -11.06 -16.56
N PHE A 139 -1.41 -11.38 -15.81
CA PHE A 139 -0.03 -11.31 -16.27
C PHE A 139 0.51 -12.68 -16.64
N SER A 140 1.00 -12.80 -17.88
CA SER A 140 1.73 -13.94 -18.40
C SER A 140 3.15 -13.53 -18.80
N PRO A 141 4.15 -14.44 -18.79
CA PRO A 141 5.46 -14.14 -19.34
C PRO A 141 5.34 -13.86 -20.84
N ALA A 142 5.93 -12.75 -21.29
CA ALA A 142 6.18 -12.54 -22.70
C ALA A 142 7.23 -13.58 -23.13
N LYS A 143 6.77 -14.53 -23.95
CA LYS A 143 7.56 -15.61 -24.52
C LYS A 143 8.75 -15.06 -25.32
#